data_AF-A0A3D5I6N3-F1
#
_entry.id   AF-A0A3D5I6N3-F1
#
_cell.length_a   1.000
_cell.length_b   1.000
_cell.length_c   1.000
_cell.angle_alpha   90.00
_cell.angle_beta   90.00
_cell.angle_gamma   90.00
#
_symmetry.space_group_name_H-M   'P 1'
#
loop_
_entity.id
_entity.type
_entity.pdbx_description
1 polymer ?
#
loop_
_entity_poly.entity_id
_entity_poly.type
_entity_poly.pdbx_seq_one_letter_code
_entity_poly.pdbx_strand_id
1 'polypeptide(L)'
;MSSLSLSRLQSRQIDRLDAVSRRVFFRADLNVPMMDGGITDTTRIDRCGEGIRMLAEKGARVIVASHFGRPKGKRVEGMSLAPIADALAKSIGRPVRFVSDCIGSEAENVALSMADGDVILLENLRFHPGEEQGDADFAASLARLAEIYVNDAFSTSHRNHASMQALARLLPAY
;
A
#
# COMPACT_ATOMS: atom_id res chain seq x y z
N MET A 1 -11.39 -13.28 19.05
CA MET A 1 -11.86 -11.90 18.76
C MET A 1 -12.43 -11.90 17.36
N SER A 2 -13.71 -11.59 17.16
CA SER A 2 -14.35 -11.67 15.85
C SER A 2 -13.80 -10.58 14.90
N SER A 3 -13.69 -10.89 13.61
CA SER A 3 -13.23 -9.97 12.55
C SER A 3 -14.00 -8.63 12.55
N LEU A 4 -15.27 -8.67 12.94
CA LEU A 4 -16.16 -7.51 13.11
C LEU A 4 -15.68 -6.50 14.18
N SER A 5 -14.94 -6.95 15.19
CA SER A 5 -14.40 -6.07 16.23
C SER A 5 -13.13 -5.35 15.79
N LEU A 6 -12.31 -5.99 14.95
CA LEU A 6 -11.07 -5.41 14.42
C LEU A 6 -11.38 -4.38 13.32
N SER A 7 -12.30 -4.69 12.41
CA SER A 7 -12.74 -3.75 11.37
C SER A 7 -13.34 -2.47 11.96
N ARG A 8 -14.13 -2.58 13.05
CA ARG A 8 -14.70 -1.41 13.77
C ARG A 8 -13.66 -0.54 14.50
N LEU A 9 -12.52 -1.10 14.88
CA LEU A 9 -11.45 -0.33 15.52
C LEU A 9 -10.63 0.41 14.46
N GLN A 10 -10.33 -0.26 13.35
CA GLN A 10 -9.65 0.34 12.20
C GLN A 10 -10.46 1.50 11.60
N SER A 11 -11.77 1.30 11.42
CA SER A 11 -12.65 2.36 10.91
C SER A 11 -12.63 3.61 11.80
N ARG A 12 -12.68 3.45 13.12
CA ARG A 12 -12.60 4.57 14.08
C ARG A 12 -11.27 5.31 14.04
N GLN A 13 -10.16 4.62 13.76
CA GLN A 13 -8.85 5.28 13.63
C GLN A 13 -8.76 6.08 12.33
N ILE A 14 -9.21 5.50 11.21
CA ILE A 14 -9.28 6.18 9.91
C ILE A 14 -10.22 7.39 9.96
N ASP A 15 -11.37 7.27 10.61
CA ASP A 15 -12.32 8.38 10.76
C ASP A 15 -11.73 9.58 11.51
N ARG A 16 -10.78 9.35 12.42
CA ARG A 16 -10.10 10.42 13.18
C ARG A 16 -8.85 10.95 12.50
N LEU A 17 -8.35 10.27 11.48
CA LEU A 17 -7.16 10.67 10.74
C LEU A 17 -7.46 11.93 9.93
N ASP A 18 -6.67 12.98 10.10
CA ASP A 18 -6.76 14.17 9.24
C ASP A 18 -6.16 13.85 7.87
N ALA A 19 -6.97 13.23 7.00
CA ALA A 19 -6.57 12.62 5.73
C ALA A 19 -7.01 13.42 4.50
N VAL A 20 -7.91 14.40 4.67
CA VAL A 20 -8.58 15.09 3.57
C VAL A 20 -7.54 15.82 2.73
N SER A 21 -7.56 15.61 1.41
CA SER A 21 -6.63 16.19 0.43
C SER A 21 -5.15 15.86 0.66
N ARG A 22 -4.83 14.94 1.57
CA ARG A 22 -3.46 14.53 1.89
C ARG A 22 -3.10 13.22 1.19
N ARG A 23 -1.83 13.07 0.84
CA ARG A 23 -1.28 11.81 0.32
C ARG A 23 -1.03 10.84 1.45
N VAL A 24 -1.67 9.69 1.41
CA VAL A 24 -1.57 8.66 2.45
C VAL A 24 -0.86 7.44 1.87
N PHE A 25 0.31 7.12 2.42
CA PHE A 25 0.99 5.86 2.15
C PHE A 25 0.30 4.76 2.95
N PHE A 26 -0.40 3.85 2.26
CA PHE A 26 -1.14 2.75 2.86
C PHE A 26 -0.41 1.43 2.64
N ARG A 27 0.24 0.92 3.69
CA ARG A 27 0.97 -0.35 3.63
C ARG A 27 0.01 -1.52 3.81
N ALA A 28 -0.36 -2.17 2.70
CA ALA A 28 -1.28 -3.30 2.66
C ALA A 28 -0.55 -4.66 2.57
N ASP A 29 -1.20 -5.75 2.97
CA ASP A 29 -0.72 -7.11 2.73
C ASP A 29 -1.45 -7.71 1.52
N LEU A 30 -0.97 -7.42 0.31
CA LEU A 30 -1.53 -7.95 -0.94
C LEU A 30 -0.80 -9.21 -1.42
N ASN A 31 -0.10 -9.93 -0.54
CA ASN A 31 0.59 -11.16 -0.90
C ASN A 31 -0.40 -12.34 -0.98
N VAL A 32 -1.20 -12.34 -2.06
CA VAL A 32 -2.29 -13.30 -2.32
C VAL A 32 -1.80 -14.57 -3.02
N PRO A 33 -2.46 -15.72 -2.84
CA PRO A 33 -2.18 -16.88 -3.65
C PRO A 33 -2.60 -16.63 -5.12
N MET A 34 -1.77 -17.09 -6.04
CA MET A 34 -2.02 -17.03 -7.47
C MET A 34 -1.81 -18.40 -8.12
N MET A 35 -2.59 -18.69 -9.16
CA MET A 35 -2.48 -19.89 -10.00
C MET A 35 -2.71 -19.48 -11.46
N ASP A 36 -1.82 -19.91 -12.35
CA ASP A 36 -1.88 -19.61 -13.79
C ASP A 36 -2.06 -18.11 -14.12
N GLY A 37 -1.42 -17.24 -13.32
CA GLY A 37 -1.51 -15.78 -13.47
C GLY A 37 -2.78 -15.14 -12.90
N GLY A 38 -3.72 -15.93 -12.40
CA GLY A 38 -4.95 -15.47 -11.75
C GLY A 38 -4.87 -15.51 -10.22
N ILE A 39 -5.62 -14.60 -9.57
CA ILE A 39 -5.78 -14.57 -8.10
C ILE A 39 -6.77 -15.66 -7.71
N THR A 40 -6.41 -16.53 -6.76
CA THR A 40 -7.27 -17.63 -6.32
C THR A 40 -7.99 -17.37 -5.00
N ASP A 41 -7.55 -16.38 -4.23
CA ASP A 41 -8.18 -15.96 -2.97
C ASP A 41 -8.03 -14.44 -2.78
N THR A 42 -9.16 -13.74 -2.70
CA THR A 42 -9.23 -12.29 -2.54
C THR A 42 -9.27 -11.84 -1.08
N THR A 43 -9.29 -12.76 -0.11
CA THR A 43 -9.49 -12.44 1.32
C THR A 43 -8.57 -11.34 1.83
N ARG A 44 -7.30 -11.32 1.40
CA ARG A 44 -6.36 -10.25 1.80
C ARG A 44 -6.66 -8.90 1.14
N ILE A 45 -7.08 -8.92 -0.12
CA ILE A 45 -7.48 -7.73 -0.87
C ILE A 45 -8.71 -7.12 -0.21
N ASP A 46 -9.74 -7.94 0.06
CA ASP A 46 -10.99 -7.49 0.65
C ASP A 46 -10.80 -6.95 2.08
N ARG A 47 -9.89 -7.56 2.85
CA ARG A 47 -9.55 -7.08 4.19
C ARG A 47 -8.96 -5.67 4.17
N CYS A 48 -7.99 -5.42 3.29
CA CYS A 48 -7.32 -4.12 3.19
C CYS A 48 -8.17 -3.09 2.42
N GLY A 49 -9.04 -3.57 1.52
CA GLY A 49 -9.87 -2.76 0.65
C GLY A 49 -10.79 -1.80 1.42
N GLU A 50 -11.34 -2.23 2.56
CA GLU A 50 -12.23 -1.38 3.36
C GLU A 50 -11.54 -0.12 3.87
N GLY A 51 -10.31 -0.23 4.42
CA GLY A 51 -9.55 0.93 4.89
C GLY A 51 -9.15 1.87 3.76
N ILE A 52 -8.77 1.32 2.61
CA ILE A 52 -8.44 2.08 1.39
C ILE A 52 -9.68 2.84 0.90
N ARG A 53 -10.83 2.16 0.81
CA ARG A 53 -12.11 2.75 0.40
C ARG A 53 -12.50 3.91 1.31
N MET A 54 -12.46 3.71 2.63
CA MET A 54 -12.80 4.73 3.61
C MET A 54 -11.91 5.99 3.50
N LEU A 55 -10.59 5.81 3.38
CA LEU A 55 -9.65 6.93 3.21
C LEU A 55 -9.94 7.70 1.91
N ALA A 56 -10.15 6.98 0.82
CA ALA A 56 -10.43 7.57 -0.47
C ALA A 56 -11.80 8.29 -0.48
N GLU A 57 -12.84 7.74 0.15
CA GLU A 57 -14.17 8.38 0.28
C GLU A 57 -14.11 9.65 1.13
N LYS A 58 -13.20 9.68 2.11
CA LYS A 58 -12.91 10.87 2.92
C LYS A 58 -12.16 11.97 2.14
N GLY A 59 -11.67 11.68 0.93
CA GLY A 59 -10.92 12.62 0.09
C GLY A 59 -9.40 12.53 0.25
N ALA A 60 -8.88 11.47 0.86
CA ALA A 60 -7.44 11.21 0.85
C ALA A 60 -6.97 10.75 -0.54
N ARG A 61 -5.70 11.00 -0.85
CA ARG A 61 -5.01 10.50 -2.04
C ARG A 61 -4.25 9.25 -1.63
N VAL A 62 -4.80 8.07 -1.89
CA VAL A 62 -4.32 6.82 -1.29
C VAL A 62 -3.27 6.16 -2.17
N ILE A 63 -2.08 6.00 -1.62
CA ILE A 63 -0.91 5.38 -2.27
C ILE A 63 -0.72 4.00 -1.64
N VAL A 64 -1.26 2.98 -2.29
CA VAL A 64 -1.22 1.60 -1.80
C VAL A 64 0.13 0.98 -2.15
N ALA A 65 0.80 0.42 -1.15
CA ALA A 65 2.07 -0.27 -1.33
C ALA A 65 2.03 -1.65 -0.67
N SER A 66 2.57 -2.65 -1.37
CA SER A 66 2.69 -4.02 -0.86
C SER A 66 3.98 -4.67 -1.34
N HIS A 67 4.25 -5.84 -0.77
CA HIS A 67 5.17 -6.80 -1.36
C HIS A 67 4.37 -7.93 -2.00
N PHE A 68 5.01 -8.64 -2.93
CA PHE A 68 4.52 -9.90 -3.45
C PHE A 68 5.67 -10.90 -3.61
N GLY A 69 5.49 -12.11 -3.08
CA GLY A 69 6.52 -13.14 -3.11
C GLY A 69 7.87 -12.74 -2.50
N ARG A 70 8.95 -13.28 -3.07
CA ARG A 70 10.35 -13.10 -2.62
C ARG A 70 11.28 -12.90 -3.81
N PRO A 71 11.22 -11.73 -4.47
CA PRO A 71 12.00 -11.45 -5.66
C PRO A 71 13.48 -11.10 -5.39
N LYS A 72 13.88 -10.98 -4.11
CA LYS A 72 15.27 -10.73 -3.66
C LYS A 72 15.90 -9.47 -4.26
N GLY A 73 15.16 -8.35 -4.28
CA GLY A 73 15.66 -7.05 -4.73
C GLY A 73 15.86 -6.95 -6.25
N LYS A 74 15.12 -7.73 -7.03
CA LYS A 74 15.16 -7.71 -8.50
C LYS A 74 13.76 -7.74 -9.07
N ARG A 75 13.56 -7.16 -10.26
CA ARG A 75 12.28 -7.29 -10.98
C ARG A 75 12.10 -8.74 -11.44
N VAL A 76 10.94 -9.31 -11.11
CA VAL A 76 10.51 -10.65 -11.55
C VAL A 76 9.08 -10.51 -12.02
N GLU A 77 8.82 -10.73 -13.31
CA GLU A 77 7.51 -10.49 -13.94
C GLU A 77 6.36 -11.19 -13.20
N GLY A 78 6.55 -12.48 -12.87
CA GLY A 78 5.57 -13.26 -12.10
C GLY A 78 5.41 -12.85 -10.63
N MET A 79 6.11 -11.81 -10.17
CA MET A 79 5.96 -11.20 -8.84
C MET A 79 5.60 -9.71 -8.92
N SER A 80 5.10 -9.23 -10.06
CA SER A 80 4.51 -7.89 -10.17
C SER A 80 3.18 -7.80 -9.42
N LEU A 81 2.86 -6.59 -8.93
CA LEU A 81 1.55 -6.26 -8.37
C LEU A 81 0.53 -5.83 -9.44
N ALA A 82 0.93 -5.66 -10.70
CA ALA A 82 0.04 -5.22 -11.77
C ALA A 82 -1.26 -6.05 -11.88
N PRO A 83 -1.24 -7.40 -11.80
CA PRO A 83 -2.47 -8.20 -11.87
C PRO A 83 -3.43 -7.99 -10.68
N ILE A 84 -2.94 -7.40 -9.58
CA ILE A 84 -3.73 -7.16 -8.36
C ILE A 84 -4.52 -5.85 -8.46
N ALA A 85 -4.11 -4.91 -9.32
CA ALA A 85 -4.76 -3.60 -9.43
C ALA A 85 -6.26 -3.72 -9.74
N ASP A 86 -6.63 -4.57 -10.71
CA ASP A 86 -8.04 -4.76 -11.11
C ASP A 86 -8.87 -5.41 -10.00
N ALA A 87 -8.29 -6.36 -9.26
CA ALA A 87 -8.98 -7.01 -8.14
C ALA A 87 -9.17 -6.04 -6.98
N LEU A 88 -8.17 -5.21 -6.69
CA LEU A 88 -8.27 -4.15 -5.69
C LEU A 88 -9.34 -3.12 -6.10
N ALA A 89 -9.34 -2.69 -7.36
CA ALA A 89 -10.34 -1.76 -7.89
C ALA A 89 -11.78 -2.27 -7.72
N LYS A 90 -12.01 -3.56 -8.02
CA LYS A 90 -13.30 -4.22 -7.80
C LYS A 90 -13.67 -4.26 -6.32
N SER A 91 -12.72 -4.63 -5.46
CA SER A 91 -12.93 -4.75 -4.01
C SER A 91 -13.32 -3.41 -3.37
N ILE A 92 -12.68 -2.31 -3.79
CA ILE A 92 -12.96 -0.97 -3.24
C ILE A 92 -14.07 -0.22 -3.98
N GLY A 93 -14.57 -0.75 -5.11
CA GLY A 93 -15.58 -0.09 -5.94
C GLY A 93 -15.11 1.19 -6.62
N ARG A 94 -13.80 1.34 -6.86
CA ARG A 94 -13.19 2.57 -7.43
C ARG A 94 -12.01 2.23 -8.35
N PRO A 95 -11.70 3.08 -9.35
CA PRO A 95 -10.51 2.90 -10.18
C PRO A 95 -9.23 2.90 -9.34
N VAL A 96 -8.32 1.98 -9.66
CA VAL A 96 -6.97 1.92 -9.10
C VAL A 96 -5.98 2.05 -10.26
N ARG A 97 -5.13 3.09 -10.21
CA ARG A 97 -4.05 3.23 -11.19
C ARG A 97 -2.82 2.47 -10.71
N PHE A 98 -2.35 1.51 -11.50
CA PHE A 98 -1.06 0.88 -11.26
C PHE A 98 0.10 1.82 -11.67
N VAL A 99 1.16 1.85 -10.86
CA VAL A 99 2.40 2.59 -11.11
C VAL A 99 3.56 1.61 -11.17
N SER A 100 4.33 1.68 -12.25
CA SER A 100 5.29 0.63 -12.61
C SER A 100 6.53 0.57 -11.72
N ASP A 101 6.73 1.55 -10.85
CA ASP A 101 7.75 1.61 -9.81
C ASP A 101 7.16 2.18 -8.50
N CYS A 102 7.86 1.98 -7.38
CA CYS A 102 7.48 2.53 -6.07
C CYS A 102 8.36 3.70 -5.61
N ILE A 103 9.41 4.05 -6.36
CA ILE A 103 10.27 5.21 -6.11
C ILE A 103 10.64 5.91 -7.43
N GLY A 104 11.28 7.07 -7.33
CA GLY A 104 11.78 7.82 -8.48
C GLY A 104 10.74 8.76 -9.10
N SER A 105 11.14 9.45 -10.16
CA SER A 105 10.38 10.58 -10.73
C SER A 105 8.99 10.19 -11.23
N GLU A 106 8.82 8.97 -11.76
CA GLU A 106 7.49 8.50 -12.20
C GLU A 106 6.52 8.39 -11.02
N ALA A 107 6.91 7.69 -9.95
CA ALA A 107 6.08 7.52 -8.76
C ALA A 107 5.76 8.87 -8.10
N GLU A 108 6.75 9.76 -8.01
CA GLU A 108 6.58 11.11 -7.45
C GLU A 108 5.63 11.96 -8.29
N ASN A 109 5.80 11.99 -9.61
CA ASN A 109 4.92 12.76 -10.50
C ASN A 109 3.48 12.25 -10.45
N VAL A 110 3.30 10.92 -10.43
CA VAL A 110 1.96 10.33 -10.28
C VAL A 110 1.34 10.74 -8.95
N ALA A 111 2.06 10.57 -7.84
CA ALA A 111 1.57 10.95 -6.50
C ALA A 111 1.19 12.44 -6.40
N LEU A 112 1.98 13.34 -7.01
CA LEU A 112 1.70 14.78 -7.03
C LEU A 112 0.49 15.14 -7.90
N SER A 113 0.23 14.37 -8.95
CA SER A 113 -0.90 14.58 -9.87
C SER A 113 -2.24 14.04 -9.37
N MET A 114 -2.25 13.28 -8.27
CA MET A 114 -3.47 12.67 -7.73
C MET A 114 -4.49 13.73 -7.33
N ALA A 115 -5.74 13.52 -7.74
CA ALA A 115 -6.91 14.22 -7.24
C ALA A 115 -7.41 13.58 -5.94
N ASP A 116 -8.17 14.33 -5.16
CA ASP A 116 -8.72 13.86 -3.89
C ASP A 116 -9.62 12.63 -4.12
N GLY A 117 -9.36 11.57 -3.35
CA GLY A 117 -10.01 10.27 -3.50
C GLY A 117 -9.36 9.34 -4.52
N ASP A 118 -8.34 9.78 -5.27
CA ASP A 118 -7.61 8.87 -6.16
C ASP A 118 -6.91 7.76 -5.36
N VAL A 119 -6.82 6.59 -5.98
CA VAL A 119 -6.11 5.43 -5.45
C VAL A 119 -5.09 4.96 -6.48
N ILE A 120 -3.84 4.84 -6.06
CA ILE A 120 -2.78 4.22 -6.86
C ILE A 120 -2.24 2.98 -6.17
N LEU A 121 -1.78 2.00 -6.95
CA LEU A 121 -1.05 0.83 -6.49
C LEU A 121 0.38 0.90 -7.04
N LEU A 122 1.35 1.04 -6.15
CA LEU A 122 2.76 1.00 -6.51
C LEU A 122 3.20 -0.44 -6.83
N GLU A 123 4.25 -0.57 -7.64
CA GLU A 123 4.90 -1.85 -7.87
C GLU A 123 5.54 -2.44 -6.60
N ASN A 124 5.77 -3.75 -6.62
CA ASN A 124 6.30 -4.56 -5.56
C ASN A 124 7.53 -3.94 -4.88
N LEU A 125 7.37 -3.56 -3.61
CA LEU A 125 8.43 -2.97 -2.78
C LEU A 125 9.71 -3.81 -2.77
N ARG A 126 9.60 -5.15 -2.81
CA ARG A 126 10.74 -6.06 -2.76
C ARG A 126 11.52 -6.18 -4.07
N PHE A 127 11.09 -5.51 -5.14
CA PHE A 127 11.94 -5.31 -6.32
C PHE A 127 13.12 -4.39 -6.01
N HIS A 128 13.06 -3.61 -4.93
CA HIS A 128 14.17 -2.81 -4.44
C HIS A 128 14.85 -3.53 -3.27
N PRO A 129 16.18 -3.75 -3.31
CA PRO A 129 16.89 -4.44 -2.24
C PRO A 129 16.83 -3.67 -0.91
N GLY A 130 16.67 -2.34 -0.95
CA GLY A 130 16.53 -1.49 0.23
C GLY A 130 15.33 -1.84 1.11
N GLU A 131 14.25 -2.40 0.54
CA GLU A 131 13.07 -2.80 1.31
C GLU A 131 13.41 -3.83 2.39
N GLU A 132 14.05 -4.95 2.03
CA GLU A 132 14.34 -6.04 2.97
C GLU A 132 15.56 -5.72 3.87
N GLN A 133 16.37 -4.72 3.50
CA GLN A 133 17.52 -4.25 4.29
C GLN A 133 17.14 -3.21 5.35
N GLY A 134 15.91 -2.69 5.34
CA GLY A 134 15.52 -1.59 6.21
C GLY A 134 16.23 -0.28 5.84
N ASP A 135 16.57 -0.11 4.57
CA ASP A 135 17.40 0.99 4.07
C ASP A 135 16.73 2.35 4.25
N ALA A 136 17.49 3.31 4.79
CA ALA A 136 16.98 4.63 5.12
C ALA A 136 16.73 5.50 3.88
N ASP A 137 17.56 5.38 2.84
CA ASP A 137 17.43 6.16 1.61
C ASP A 137 16.23 5.69 0.77
N PHE A 138 16.00 4.38 0.75
CA PHE A 138 14.78 3.80 0.19
C PHE A 138 13.54 4.26 0.94
N ALA A 139 13.56 4.25 2.28
CA ALA A 139 12.45 4.77 3.08
C ALA A 139 12.23 6.27 2.86
N ALA A 140 13.28 7.07 2.74
CA ALA A 140 13.20 8.48 2.40
C ALA A 140 12.57 8.70 1.02
N SER A 141 12.90 7.86 0.04
CA SER A 141 12.30 7.91 -1.30
C SER A 141 10.79 7.61 -1.25
N LEU A 142 10.36 6.65 -0.45
CA LEU A 142 8.93 6.38 -0.22
C LEU A 142 8.25 7.55 0.51
N ALA A 143 8.93 8.17 1.48
CA ALA A 143 8.40 9.29 2.24
C ALA A 143 8.13 10.52 1.37
N ARG A 144 8.83 10.70 0.25
CA ARG A 144 8.53 11.79 -0.71
C ARG A 144 7.14 11.69 -1.35
N LEU A 145 6.56 10.48 -1.38
CA LEU A 145 5.26 10.26 -2.02
C LEU A 145 4.09 10.70 -1.14
N ALA A 146 4.24 10.74 0.19
CA ALA A 146 3.14 10.84 1.12
C ALA A 146 3.39 11.76 2.30
N GLU A 147 2.32 12.13 3.00
CA GLU A 147 2.34 13.00 4.17
C GLU A 147 1.91 12.26 5.44
N ILE A 148 1.29 11.09 5.29
CA ILE A 148 0.83 10.21 6.36
C ILE A 148 1.18 8.78 6.00
N TYR A 149 1.54 7.98 7.00
CA TYR A 149 1.75 6.55 6.89
C TYR A 149 0.66 5.80 7.66
N VAL A 150 0.05 4.80 7.02
CA VAL A 150 -0.91 3.87 7.63
C VAL A 150 -0.41 2.44 7.42
N ASN A 151 -0.30 1.67 8.50
CA ASN A 151 0.10 0.26 8.43
C ASN A 151 -1.08 -0.69 8.67
N ASP A 152 -1.55 -1.32 7.60
CA ASP A 152 -2.60 -2.36 7.64
C ASP A 152 -2.05 -3.78 7.36
N ALA A 153 -0.73 -3.91 7.33
CA ALA A 153 -0.01 -5.13 7.01
C ALA A 153 0.57 -5.80 8.28
N PHE A 154 -0.31 -6.05 9.27
CA PHE A 154 0.06 -6.58 10.59
C PHE A 154 0.85 -7.90 10.52
N SER A 155 0.57 -8.77 9.56
CA SER A 155 1.29 -10.04 9.34
C SER A 155 2.80 -9.84 9.12
N THR A 156 3.22 -8.65 8.70
CA THR A 156 4.60 -8.29 8.37
C THR A 156 5.19 -7.20 9.27
N SER A 157 4.46 -6.72 10.27
CA SER A 157 4.92 -5.64 11.17
C SER A 157 6.15 -6.01 12.01
N HIS A 158 6.38 -7.30 12.23
CA HIS A 158 7.56 -7.82 12.92
C HIS A 158 8.85 -7.78 12.08
N ARG A 159 8.77 -7.40 10.79
CA ARG A 159 9.90 -7.37 9.87
C ARG A 159 10.61 -6.03 9.93
N ASN A 160 11.94 -6.06 9.92
CA ASN A 160 12.77 -4.86 9.87
C ASN A 160 12.91 -4.34 8.43
N HIS A 161 11.78 -4.13 7.76
CA HIS A 161 11.74 -3.62 6.40
C HIS A 161 11.63 -2.10 6.37
N ALA A 162 12.10 -1.48 5.28
CA ALA A 162 12.09 -0.04 5.13
C ALA A 162 10.66 0.54 5.17
N SER A 163 9.72 -0.06 4.41
CA SER A 163 8.31 0.34 4.40
C SER A 163 7.53 0.05 5.69
N MET A 164 8.14 -0.66 6.65
CA MET A 164 7.52 -1.03 7.93
C MET A 164 8.04 -0.18 9.09
N GLN A 165 9.36 -0.05 9.19
CA GLN A 165 9.99 0.55 10.36
C GLN A 165 10.61 1.91 10.05
N ALA A 166 11.41 2.00 8.99
CA ALA A 166 12.12 3.24 8.66
C ALA A 166 11.13 4.32 8.21
N LEU A 167 10.20 3.99 7.30
CA LEU A 167 9.19 4.93 6.81
C LEU A 167 8.27 5.44 7.94
N ALA A 168 7.87 4.57 8.86
CA ALA A 168 7.03 4.94 10.01
C ALA A 168 7.69 5.96 10.96
N ARG A 169 9.02 6.13 10.90
CA ARG A 169 9.75 7.15 11.65
C ARG A 169 9.84 8.50 10.91
N LEU A 170 9.59 8.50 9.60
CA LEU A 170 9.71 9.69 8.75
C LEU A 170 8.39 10.43 8.58
N LEU A 171 7.27 9.74 8.72
CA LEU A 171 5.92 10.30 8.57
C LEU A 171 5.09 10.10 9.84
N PRO A 172 4.07 10.95 10.11
CA PRO A 172 3.02 10.63 11.07
C PRO A 172 2.42 9.25 10.77
N ALA A 173 2.57 8.32 11.71
CA ALA A 173 2.28 6.89 11.52
C ALA A 173 1.07 6.43 12.34
N TYR A 174 0.20 5.63 11.71
CA TYR A 174 -1.05 5.13 12.28
C TYR A 174 -1.26 3.63 12.04
#